data_AF-Q9M0E6-F1
#
_entry.id   AF-Q9M0E6-F1
#
_cell.length_a   1.000
_cell.length_b   1.000
_cell.length_c   1.000
_cell.angle_alpha   90.00
_cell.angle_beta   90.00
_cell.angle_gamma   90.00
#
_symmetry.space_group_name_H-M   'P 1'
#
loop_
_entity.id
_entity.type
_entity.pdbx_description
1 polymer ?
#
loop_
_entity_poly.entity_id
_entity_poly.type
_entity_poly.pdbx_seq_one_letter_code
_entity_poly.pdbx_strand_id
1 'polypeptide(L)'
;MIPKEEVERPQKKTKLPSLPCETSLFLQLPDEILVNCLARLSKSSYRSLSLVCKTFRSLLHSQPLYSARYQLGTTEICCLYLCLRFVTATEPVSRWFTLSRRSGSVLVPSDHSLPYSNSTVTMGSKIYGEHMGDAFGPSSAIWIYDCFTRSWGDVPNMKMKRENASACVLDDKIYVMGGCDSGGINWFEMFDVKTQCWRPLPANPDVKVMTEDNVRKIDVVGGKIYVKTGAEFMDWIYDVKRGKWSAADEYMSLLWSNSWCVIENVMYCYSCSRYRWYDLEARMWREVKGLKYLKRYSSASNDNRNRMVELVNFGGKLAILWDRFERPGRSENKNIWCAMVALNRDFEGEIWGTVEWLNVVLTVPKSYNFLRPIAVSV
;
A
#
# COMPACT_ATOMS: atom_id res chain seq x y z
N MET A 1 43.85 -14.56 -84.78
CA MET A 1 42.98 -13.41 -84.44
C MET A 1 41.98 -13.88 -83.40
N ILE A 2 42.22 -13.57 -82.13
CA ILE A 2 41.30 -13.81 -81.01
C ILE A 2 41.13 -12.44 -80.34
N PRO A 3 39.92 -11.87 -80.24
CA PRO A 3 39.74 -10.53 -79.69
C PRO A 3 39.93 -10.55 -78.17
N LYS A 4 40.63 -9.54 -77.64
CA LYS A 4 40.78 -9.32 -76.20
C LYS A 4 39.43 -8.90 -75.61
N GLU A 5 38.97 -9.63 -74.60
CA GLU A 5 37.83 -9.25 -73.75
C GLU A 5 38.10 -7.90 -73.07
N GLU A 6 37.17 -6.97 -73.24
CA GLU A 6 37.08 -5.75 -72.44
C GLU A 6 36.66 -6.11 -71.01
N VAL A 7 37.56 -5.88 -70.06
CA VAL A 7 37.25 -5.93 -68.63
C VAL A 7 36.44 -4.70 -68.27
N GLU A 8 35.14 -4.91 -68.03
CA GLU A 8 34.18 -3.91 -67.58
C GLU A 8 34.60 -3.33 -66.22
N ARG A 9 34.70 -1.99 -66.12
CA ARG A 9 35.03 -1.30 -64.86
C ARG A 9 33.85 -1.40 -63.88
N PRO A 10 34.11 -1.59 -62.57
CA PRO A 10 33.04 -1.69 -61.58
C PRO A 10 32.29 -0.35 -61.49
N GLN A 11 30.98 -0.40 -61.73
CA GLN A 11 30.08 0.72 -61.55
C GLN A 11 30.15 1.21 -60.10
N LYS A 12 30.49 2.50 -59.92
CA LYS A 12 30.37 3.20 -58.63
C LYS A 12 28.92 3.10 -58.16
N LYS A 13 28.67 2.32 -57.10
CA LYS A 13 27.40 2.35 -56.37
C LYS A 13 27.12 3.77 -55.90
N THR A 14 26.17 4.43 -56.54
CA THR A 14 25.58 5.69 -56.11
C THR A 14 24.99 5.45 -54.72
N LYS A 15 25.54 6.12 -53.70
CA LYS A 15 24.92 6.14 -52.35
C LYS A 15 23.53 6.75 -52.49
N LEU A 16 22.49 5.94 -52.26
CA LEU A 16 21.15 6.48 -52.00
C LEU A 16 21.26 7.47 -50.81
N PRO A 17 20.53 8.60 -50.84
CA PRO A 17 20.46 9.46 -49.68
C PRO A 17 19.85 8.65 -48.53
N SER A 18 20.55 8.60 -47.39
CA SER A 18 20.03 8.03 -46.16
C SER A 18 18.70 8.73 -45.83
N LEU A 19 17.59 7.99 -45.77
CA LEU A 19 16.35 8.51 -45.20
C LEU A 19 16.67 9.09 -43.82
N PRO A 20 16.17 10.29 -43.47
CA PRO A 20 16.24 10.77 -42.10
C PRO A 20 15.60 9.69 -41.23
N CYS A 21 16.35 9.20 -40.25
CA CYS A 21 15.88 8.17 -39.34
C CYS A 21 14.54 8.63 -38.74
N GLU A 22 13.45 7.89 -38.98
CA GLU A 22 12.09 8.21 -38.49
C GLU A 22 12.04 8.35 -36.96
N THR A 23 13.04 7.82 -36.25
CA THR A 23 13.24 8.04 -34.81
C THR A 23 13.41 9.52 -34.43
N SER A 24 13.79 10.39 -35.36
CA SER A 24 13.98 11.83 -35.08
C SER A 24 12.67 12.61 -34.92
N LEU A 25 11.58 12.23 -35.60
CA LEU A 25 10.32 12.98 -35.55
C LEU A 25 9.63 12.85 -34.18
N PHE A 26 9.67 11.67 -33.57
CA PHE A 26 9.10 11.47 -32.23
C PHE A 26 9.89 12.18 -31.13
N LEU A 27 11.20 12.34 -31.31
CA LEU A 27 12.07 13.05 -30.36
C LEU A 27 11.97 14.57 -30.47
N GLN A 28 11.27 15.11 -31.48
CA GLN A 28 10.99 16.55 -31.59
C GLN A 28 9.73 16.98 -30.84
N LEU A 29 8.90 16.03 -30.37
CA LEU A 29 7.74 16.35 -29.55
C LEU A 29 8.18 16.83 -28.16
N PRO A 30 7.53 17.86 -27.60
CA PRO A 30 7.77 18.29 -26.23
C PRO A 30 7.60 17.12 -25.24
N ASP A 31 8.45 17.08 -24.23
CA ASP A 31 8.44 16.02 -23.20
C ASP A 31 7.06 15.84 -22.55
N GLU A 32 6.28 16.91 -22.39
CA GLU A 32 4.91 16.86 -21.85
C GLU A 32 3.96 16.01 -22.70
N ILE A 33 4.04 16.12 -24.04
CA ILE A 33 3.22 15.33 -24.96
C ILE A 33 3.66 13.87 -24.91
N LEU A 34 4.96 13.63 -24.95
CA LEU A 34 5.52 12.29 -24.84
C LEU A 34 5.11 11.62 -23.53
N VAL A 35 5.17 12.34 -22.41
CA VAL A 35 4.72 11.86 -21.10
C VAL A 35 3.24 11.48 -21.13
N ASN A 36 2.36 12.31 -21.70
CA ASN A 36 0.94 12.00 -21.81
C ASN A 36 0.67 10.77 -22.68
N CYS A 37 1.38 10.63 -23.80
CA CYS A 37 1.31 9.44 -24.65
C CYS A 37 1.79 8.19 -23.90
N LEU A 38 2.97 8.24 -23.28
CA LEU A 38 3.53 7.14 -22.48
C LEU A 38 2.64 6.77 -21.30
N ALA A 39 1.96 7.75 -20.69
CA ALA A 39 1.04 7.54 -19.57
C ALA A 39 -0.20 6.71 -19.97
N ARG A 40 -0.56 6.67 -21.26
CA ARG A 40 -1.70 5.87 -21.76
C ARG A 40 -1.33 4.44 -22.12
N LEU A 41 -0.04 4.12 -22.22
CA LEU A 41 0.43 2.78 -22.57
C LEU A 41 0.48 1.87 -21.34
N SER A 42 0.33 0.57 -21.53
CA SER A 42 0.55 -0.41 -20.45
C SER A 42 2.01 -0.39 -19.99
N LYS A 43 2.25 -0.54 -18.67
CA LYS A 43 3.61 -0.70 -18.11
C LYS A 43 4.37 -1.89 -18.68
N SER A 44 3.67 -2.91 -19.20
CA SER A 44 4.31 -4.05 -19.88
C SER A 44 5.16 -3.61 -21.08
N SER A 45 4.76 -2.55 -21.78
CA SER A 45 5.45 -1.97 -22.94
C SER A 45 6.66 -1.12 -22.55
N TYR A 46 6.76 -0.67 -21.30
CA TYR A 46 7.83 0.25 -20.86
C TYR A 46 9.21 -0.37 -21.00
N ARG A 47 9.31 -1.69 -20.82
CA ARG A 47 10.59 -2.40 -20.99
C ARG A 47 11.10 -2.23 -22.42
N SER A 48 10.25 -2.45 -23.42
CA SER A 48 10.59 -2.27 -24.83
C SER A 48 10.88 -0.80 -25.14
N LEU A 49 10.05 0.13 -24.65
CA LEU A 49 10.21 1.57 -24.90
C LEU A 49 11.49 2.14 -24.28
N SER A 50 11.91 1.63 -23.11
CA SER A 50 13.17 2.04 -22.47
C SER A 50 14.42 1.69 -23.29
N LEU A 51 14.30 0.76 -24.24
CA LEU A 51 15.37 0.34 -25.13
C LEU A 51 15.43 1.16 -26.43
N VAL A 52 14.38 1.93 -26.74
CA VAL A 52 14.29 2.70 -27.99
C VAL A 52 15.25 3.89 -27.99
N CYS A 53 15.20 4.73 -26.95
CA CYS A 53 16.06 5.91 -26.85
C CYS A 53 16.29 6.34 -25.39
N LYS A 54 17.33 7.16 -25.18
CA LYS A 54 17.68 7.71 -23.85
C LYS A 54 16.57 8.60 -23.29
N THR A 55 15.89 9.37 -24.14
CA THR A 55 14.78 10.25 -23.73
C THR A 55 13.62 9.43 -23.17
N PHE A 56 13.17 8.39 -23.88
CA PHE A 56 12.12 7.50 -23.35
C PHE A 56 12.56 6.83 -22.06
N ARG A 57 13.78 6.31 -21.98
CA ARG A 57 14.30 5.76 -20.72
C ARG A 57 14.24 6.79 -19.59
N SER A 58 14.65 8.04 -19.83
CA SER A 58 14.58 9.12 -18.84
C SER A 58 13.14 9.46 -18.45
N LEU A 59 12.25 9.66 -19.43
CA LEU A 59 10.83 9.98 -19.19
C LEU A 59 10.10 8.85 -18.46
N LEU A 60 10.43 7.59 -18.76
CA LEU A 60 9.87 6.41 -18.09
C LEU A 60 10.26 6.31 -16.62
N HIS A 61 11.31 7.00 -16.19
CA HIS A 61 11.73 7.13 -14.80
C HIS A 61 11.44 8.52 -14.22
N SER A 62 10.70 9.37 -14.94
CA SER A 62 10.40 10.73 -14.52
C SER A 62 9.13 10.80 -13.68
N GLN A 63 9.12 11.70 -12.70
CA GLN A 63 7.95 11.96 -11.85
C GLN A 63 6.72 12.52 -12.62
N PRO A 64 6.88 13.35 -13.67
CA PRO A 64 5.76 13.79 -14.51
C PRO A 64 4.96 12.63 -15.12
N LEU A 65 5.61 11.53 -15.50
CA LEU A 65 4.91 10.36 -16.02
C LEU A 65 3.99 9.74 -14.98
N TYR A 66 4.46 9.61 -13.75
CA TYR A 66 3.62 9.14 -12.65
C TYR A 66 2.41 10.05 -12.45
N SER A 67 2.63 11.37 -12.36
CA SER A 67 1.57 12.36 -12.22
C SER A 67 0.55 12.30 -13.37
N ALA A 68 1.02 12.17 -14.61
CA ALA A 68 0.15 12.05 -15.78
C ALA A 68 -0.68 10.76 -15.74
N ARG A 69 -0.08 9.62 -15.39
CA ARG A 69 -0.82 8.35 -15.22
C ARG A 69 -1.87 8.43 -14.13
N TYR A 70 -1.51 9.02 -13.00
CA TYR A 70 -2.42 9.23 -11.87
C TYR A 70 -3.64 10.06 -12.30
N GLN A 71 -3.39 11.19 -12.98
CA GLN A 71 -4.46 12.05 -13.51
C GLN A 71 -5.34 11.35 -14.55
N LEU A 72 -4.74 10.49 -15.39
CA LEU A 72 -5.46 9.72 -16.41
C LEU A 72 -6.17 8.46 -15.86
N GLY A 73 -6.00 8.14 -14.57
CA GLY A 73 -6.53 6.91 -13.97
C GLY A 73 -5.87 5.63 -14.50
N THR A 74 -4.70 5.73 -15.12
CA THR A 74 -3.96 4.58 -15.70
C THR A 74 -2.91 4.02 -14.75
N THR A 75 -2.92 4.36 -13.45
CA THR A 75 -2.05 3.72 -12.45
C THR A 75 -2.44 2.25 -12.25
N GLU A 76 -1.92 1.37 -13.11
CA GLU A 76 -2.37 -0.01 -13.30
C GLU A 76 -1.83 -1.01 -12.27
N ILE A 77 -0.80 -0.68 -11.49
CA ILE A 77 -0.11 -1.68 -10.67
C ILE A 77 -0.04 -1.22 -9.23
N CYS A 78 -1.06 -1.60 -8.46
CA CYS A 78 -0.92 -1.70 -7.02
C CYS A 78 0.02 -2.87 -6.70
N CYS A 79 1.08 -2.61 -5.95
CA CYS A 79 1.94 -3.64 -5.39
C CYS A 79 1.50 -3.92 -3.96
N LEU A 80 1.20 -5.19 -3.65
CA LEU A 80 0.90 -5.63 -2.30
C LEU A 80 2.19 -6.15 -1.69
N TYR A 81 2.69 -5.43 -0.69
CA TYR A 81 3.80 -5.83 0.15
C TYR A 81 3.29 -6.48 1.44
N LEU A 82 3.95 -7.54 1.88
CA LEU A 82 3.63 -8.25 3.10
C LEU A 82 4.87 -8.35 3.98
N CYS A 83 4.80 -7.84 5.21
CA CYS A 83 5.86 -8.03 6.19
C CYS A 83 5.54 -9.20 7.10
N LEU A 84 6.43 -10.19 7.13
CA LEU A 84 6.31 -11.38 7.96
C LEU A 84 7.54 -11.50 8.84
N ARG A 85 7.34 -11.87 10.10
CA ARG A 85 8.41 -12.14 11.05
C ARG A 85 8.54 -13.63 11.28
N PHE A 86 9.76 -14.13 11.13
CA PHE A 86 10.11 -15.53 11.34
C PHE A 86 10.94 -15.63 12.61
N VAL A 87 10.50 -16.45 13.56
CA VAL A 87 11.27 -16.75 14.77
C VAL A 87 12.38 -17.74 14.37
N THR A 88 13.63 -17.33 14.50
CA THR A 88 14.79 -18.22 14.34
C THR A 88 15.41 -18.51 15.69
N ALA A 89 16.37 -19.46 15.74
CA ALA A 89 17.01 -19.88 16.99
C ALA A 89 17.80 -18.75 17.68
N THR A 90 18.24 -17.73 16.92
CA THR A 90 19.04 -16.63 17.44
C THR A 90 18.20 -15.37 17.65
N GLU A 91 17.46 -14.92 16.63
CA GLU A 91 16.64 -13.70 16.69
C GLU A 91 15.44 -13.72 15.71
N PRO A 92 14.37 -12.95 15.98
CA PRO A 92 13.27 -12.80 15.02
C PRO A 92 13.67 -11.97 13.80
N VAL A 93 13.55 -12.54 12.60
CA VAL A 93 13.89 -11.85 11.34
C VAL A 93 12.61 -11.42 10.62
N SER A 94 12.47 -10.12 10.34
CA SER A 94 11.37 -9.58 9.54
C SER A 94 11.75 -9.57 8.06
N ARG A 95 10.88 -10.06 7.19
CA ARG A 95 11.08 -10.12 5.73
C ARG A 95 9.88 -9.58 4.99
N TRP A 96 10.15 -8.83 3.93
CA TRP A 96 9.12 -8.32 3.03
C TRP A 96 8.95 -9.22 1.83
N PHE A 97 7.70 -9.41 1.43
CA PHE A 97 7.31 -10.10 0.22
C PHE A 97 6.46 -9.17 -0.64
N THR A 98 6.50 -9.33 -1.95
CA THR A 98 5.60 -8.62 -2.87
C THR A 98 4.77 -9.61 -3.67
N LEU A 99 3.51 -9.28 -3.91
CA LEU A 99 2.63 -10.12 -4.72
C LEU A 99 2.99 -9.96 -6.19
N SER A 100 3.62 -10.98 -6.77
CA SER A 100 4.00 -10.98 -8.18
C SER A 100 2.91 -11.61 -9.03
N ARG A 101 2.18 -10.79 -9.80
CA ARG A 101 1.23 -11.28 -10.81
C ARG A 101 1.92 -12.09 -11.92
N ARG A 102 3.21 -11.84 -12.18
CA ARG A 102 3.99 -12.55 -13.20
C ARG A 102 4.26 -14.01 -12.85
N SER A 103 4.30 -14.35 -11.57
CA SER A 103 4.61 -15.70 -11.07
C SER A 103 3.35 -16.41 -10.56
N GLY A 104 2.21 -16.22 -11.23
CA GLY A 104 0.95 -16.86 -10.83
C GLY A 104 0.29 -16.26 -9.59
N SER A 105 0.59 -15.00 -9.27
CA SER A 105 0.08 -14.30 -8.08
C SER A 105 0.55 -14.93 -6.77
N VAL A 106 1.85 -15.24 -6.70
CA VAL A 106 2.55 -15.75 -5.51
C VAL A 106 3.36 -14.61 -4.88
N LEU A 107 3.51 -14.63 -3.56
CA LEU A 107 4.39 -13.72 -2.83
C LEU A 107 5.86 -14.11 -3.06
N VAL A 108 6.63 -13.20 -3.61
CA VAL A 108 8.08 -13.35 -3.79
C VAL A 108 8.83 -12.46 -2.80
N PRO A 109 9.98 -12.89 -2.25
CA PRO A 109 10.81 -12.02 -1.41
C PRO A 109 11.08 -10.69 -2.12
N SER A 110 10.87 -9.59 -1.42
CA SER A 110 11.22 -8.26 -1.91
C SER A 110 12.71 -8.05 -1.65
N ASP A 111 13.46 -7.69 -2.70
CA ASP A 111 14.88 -7.33 -2.58
C ASP A 111 15.10 -6.06 -1.74
N HIS A 112 14.03 -5.33 -1.43
CA HIS A 112 14.06 -4.13 -0.61
C HIS A 112 13.90 -4.50 0.85
N SER A 113 14.97 -4.34 1.63
CA SER A 113 15.00 -4.47 3.09
C SER A 113 14.24 -3.32 3.75
N LEU A 114 12.93 -3.25 3.54
CA LEU A 114 12.10 -2.23 4.18
C LEU A 114 12.15 -2.42 5.71
N PRO A 115 12.47 -1.39 6.50
CA PRO A 115 12.31 -1.45 7.95
C PRO A 115 10.84 -1.69 8.28
N TYR A 116 10.56 -2.56 9.24
CA TYR A 116 9.21 -2.70 9.75
C TYR A 116 8.89 -1.53 10.69
N SER A 117 7.74 -0.88 10.50
CA SER A 117 7.17 0.03 11.49
C SER A 117 5.64 -0.04 11.51
N ASN A 118 5.04 0.13 12.70
CA ASN A 118 3.58 0.32 12.85
C ASN A 118 3.12 1.67 12.28
N SER A 119 4.03 2.63 12.10
CA SER A 119 3.73 3.94 11.53
C SER A 119 3.94 4.01 10.01
N THR A 120 4.18 2.86 9.34
CA THR A 120 4.38 2.88 7.88
C THR A 120 3.10 3.29 7.14
N VAL A 121 3.22 4.28 6.26
CA VAL A 121 2.14 4.79 5.39
C VAL A 121 2.57 4.87 3.94
N THR A 122 1.60 4.85 3.04
CA THR A 122 1.84 5.00 1.60
C THR A 122 1.17 6.26 1.08
N MET A 123 1.88 6.99 0.23
CA MET A 123 1.38 8.17 -0.48
C MET A 123 1.88 8.09 -1.92
N GLY A 124 0.99 7.64 -2.81
CA GLY A 124 1.34 7.35 -4.19
C GLY A 124 2.38 6.22 -4.31
N SER A 125 3.51 6.49 -4.98
CA SER A 125 4.63 5.55 -5.14
C SER A 125 5.56 5.48 -3.92
N LYS A 126 5.36 6.36 -2.93
CA LYS A 126 6.28 6.51 -1.80
C LYS A 126 5.75 5.84 -0.55
N ILE A 127 6.66 5.19 0.15
CA ILE A 127 6.45 4.59 1.46
C ILE A 127 7.20 5.43 2.47
N TYR A 128 6.53 5.83 3.54
CA TYR A 128 7.15 6.52 4.67
C TYR A 128 7.09 5.61 5.87
N GLY A 129 8.17 5.54 6.64
CA GLY A 129 8.18 4.79 7.88
C GLY A 129 9.18 5.35 8.85
N GLU A 130 8.95 5.05 10.12
CA GLU A 130 9.86 5.40 11.19
C GLU A 130 11.07 4.47 11.21
N HIS A 131 12.24 5.04 11.48
CA HIS A 131 13.45 4.26 11.76
C HIS A 131 13.34 3.61 13.13
N MET A 132 13.76 2.35 13.28
CA MET A 132 14.02 1.81 14.63
C MET A 132 15.26 2.50 15.20
N GLY A 133 15.19 2.97 16.45
CA GLY A 133 16.34 3.56 17.12
C GLY A 133 17.47 2.56 17.36
N ASP A 134 18.65 3.07 17.68
CA ASP A 134 19.91 2.32 17.82
C ASP A 134 19.85 1.13 18.80
N ALA A 135 18.88 1.12 19.71
CA ALA A 135 18.64 0.05 20.70
C ALA A 135 17.22 -0.56 20.59
N PHE A 136 16.58 -0.49 19.41
CA PHE A 136 15.14 -0.76 19.21
C PHE A 136 14.19 0.17 19.98
N GLY A 137 14.74 1.24 20.58
CA GLY A 137 13.96 2.23 21.33
C GLY A 137 13.31 3.31 20.45
N PRO A 138 12.62 4.27 21.09
CA PRO A 138 11.88 5.31 20.40
C PRO A 138 12.75 6.17 19.47
N SER A 139 12.26 6.46 18.27
CA SER A 139 12.97 7.24 17.25
C SER A 139 12.13 8.43 16.77
N SER A 140 12.80 9.49 16.30
CA SER A 140 12.12 10.62 15.65
C SER A 140 12.36 10.65 14.14
N ALA A 141 13.27 9.81 13.65
CA ALA A 141 13.72 9.83 12.27
C ALA A 141 12.75 9.04 11.39
N ILE A 142 12.50 9.55 10.20
CA ILE A 142 11.60 8.93 9.21
C ILE A 142 12.35 8.75 7.91
N TRP A 143 12.34 7.52 7.41
CA TRP A 143 12.79 7.18 6.08
C TRP A 143 11.64 7.31 5.08
N ILE A 144 12.03 7.57 3.84
CA ILE A 144 11.16 7.50 2.67
C ILE A 144 11.78 6.54 1.65
N TYR A 145 10.94 5.68 1.09
CA TYR A 145 11.30 4.81 -0.02
C TYR A 145 10.38 5.08 -1.19
N ASP A 146 10.96 5.47 -2.33
CA ASP A 146 10.20 5.64 -3.57
C ASP A 146 10.24 4.34 -4.38
N CYS A 147 9.10 3.65 -4.48
CA CYS A 147 8.99 2.39 -5.21
C CYS A 147 9.18 2.56 -6.72
N PHE A 148 9.00 3.77 -7.26
CA PHE A 148 9.14 4.04 -8.69
C PHE A 148 10.60 4.19 -9.09
N THR A 149 11.35 5.02 -8.36
CA THR A 149 12.79 5.22 -8.59
C THR A 149 13.68 4.19 -7.89
N ARG A 150 13.11 3.43 -6.94
CA ARG A 150 13.80 2.47 -6.06
C ARG A 150 14.90 3.11 -5.23
N SER A 151 14.67 4.35 -4.80
CA SER A 151 15.63 5.12 -4.02
C SER A 151 15.14 5.34 -2.60
N TRP A 152 16.10 5.32 -1.68
CA TRP A 152 15.93 5.70 -0.29
C TRP A 152 16.23 7.18 -0.08
N GLY A 153 15.59 7.77 0.92
CA GLY A 153 15.95 9.06 1.45
C GLY A 153 15.44 9.20 2.88
N ASP A 154 15.73 10.35 3.47
CA ASP A 154 15.20 10.75 4.76
C ASP A 154 14.34 12.01 4.60
N VAL A 155 13.41 12.17 5.54
CA VAL A 155 12.63 13.41 5.69
C VAL A 155 12.93 14.03 7.05
N PRO A 156 12.58 15.31 7.28
CA PRO A 156 12.79 15.95 8.57
C PRO A 156 12.22 15.11 9.72
N ASN A 157 12.94 15.09 10.84
CA ASN A 157 12.56 14.33 12.02
C ASN A 157 11.26 14.88 12.64
N MET A 158 10.47 13.97 13.21
CA MET A 158 9.36 14.32 14.10
C MET A 158 9.85 15.14 15.28
N LYS A 159 8.94 15.89 15.93
CA LYS A 159 9.31 16.61 17.16
C LYS A 159 9.48 15.68 18.35
N MET A 160 8.74 14.57 18.35
CA MET A 160 8.84 13.54 19.38
C MET A 160 9.49 12.29 18.85
N LYS A 161 10.24 11.63 19.72
CA LYS A 161 10.62 10.23 19.52
C LYS A 161 9.41 9.36 19.80
N ARG A 162 9.20 8.33 18.99
CA ARG A 162 8.06 7.41 19.12
C ARG A 162 8.52 5.97 18.96
N GLU A 163 7.73 5.06 19.50
CA GLU A 163 7.82 3.63 19.31
C GLU A 163 6.40 3.11 19.10
N ASN A 164 6.18 2.34 18.04
CA ASN A 164 4.86 1.78 17.72
C ASN A 164 3.76 2.84 17.48
N ALA A 165 4.11 4.02 16.95
CA ALA A 165 3.12 5.02 16.57
C ALA A 165 2.18 4.53 15.45
N SER A 166 1.02 5.17 15.33
CA SER A 166 0.08 4.96 14.24
C SER A 166 0.08 6.16 13.29
N ALA A 167 -0.01 5.91 11.99
CA ALA A 167 0.02 6.95 10.98
C ALA A 167 -1.01 6.74 9.85
N CYS A 168 -1.47 7.85 9.25
CA CYS A 168 -2.33 7.87 8.07
C CYS A 168 -2.03 9.08 7.18
N VAL A 169 -2.63 9.10 5.99
CA VAL A 169 -2.43 10.14 4.98
C VAL A 169 -3.75 10.81 4.64
N LEU A 170 -3.78 12.15 4.64
CA LEU A 170 -4.89 12.96 4.15
C LEU A 170 -4.35 14.25 3.51
N ASP A 171 -4.83 14.57 2.31
CA ASP A 171 -4.52 15.82 1.59
C ASP A 171 -3.02 16.17 1.51
N ASP A 172 -2.21 15.23 1.06
CA ASP A 172 -0.73 15.30 0.97
C ASP A 172 -0.01 15.53 2.31
N LYS A 173 -0.66 15.19 3.43
CA LYS A 173 -0.08 15.31 4.77
C LYS A 173 -0.11 13.98 5.48
N ILE A 174 0.93 13.73 6.26
CA ILE A 174 1.07 12.53 7.09
C ILE A 174 0.72 12.92 8.51
N TYR A 175 -0.20 12.19 9.11
CA TYR A 175 -0.66 12.37 10.48
C TYR A 175 -0.14 11.22 11.31
N VAL A 176 0.55 11.50 12.41
CA VAL A 176 1.17 10.51 13.29
C VAL A 176 0.71 10.74 14.72
N MET A 177 0.27 9.68 15.40
CA MET A 177 -0.17 9.77 16.79
C MET A 177 0.23 8.54 17.62
N GLY A 178 0.32 8.76 18.93
CA GLY A 178 0.68 7.73 19.89
C GLY A 178 2.15 7.32 19.85
N GLY A 179 2.47 6.28 20.63
CA GLY A 179 3.81 5.71 20.70
C GLY A 179 4.85 6.58 21.38
N CYS A 180 4.46 7.62 22.12
CA CYS A 180 5.40 8.49 22.83
C CYS A 180 5.06 8.57 24.31
N ASP A 181 6.09 8.69 25.14
CA ASP A 181 5.95 8.74 26.61
C ASP A 181 5.20 10.00 27.11
N SER A 182 5.09 11.04 26.27
CA SER A 182 4.37 12.25 26.64
C SER A 182 2.91 12.19 26.19
N GLY A 183 1.97 12.12 27.14
CA GLY A 183 0.56 12.50 26.92
C GLY A 183 0.35 14.01 26.71
N GLY A 184 1.35 14.70 26.15
CA GLY A 184 1.39 16.15 25.98
C GLY A 184 0.96 16.62 24.60
N ILE A 185 1.13 17.91 24.32
CA ILE A 185 0.64 18.57 23.09
C ILE A 185 1.20 17.97 21.80
N ASN A 186 2.36 17.31 21.87
CA ASN A 186 3.02 16.69 20.71
C ASN A 186 2.62 15.23 20.52
N TRP A 187 1.67 14.69 21.30
CA TRP A 187 1.18 13.33 21.12
C TRP A 187 0.62 13.07 19.72
N PHE A 188 0.09 14.11 19.08
CA PHE A 188 -0.42 14.11 17.72
C PHE A 188 0.32 15.16 16.88
N GLU A 189 0.93 14.72 15.79
CA GLU A 189 1.68 15.59 14.88
C GLU A 189 1.27 15.36 13.43
N MET A 190 1.47 16.38 12.62
CA MET A 190 1.25 16.35 11.18
C MET A 190 2.48 16.85 10.44
N PHE A 191 2.90 16.09 9.45
CA PHE A 191 3.92 16.45 8.49
C PHE A 191 3.28 16.92 7.20
N ASP A 192 3.61 18.15 6.81
CA ASP A 192 3.27 18.68 5.51
C ASP A 192 4.38 18.34 4.51
N VAL A 193 4.07 17.49 3.53
CA VAL A 193 5.05 17.02 2.54
C VAL A 193 5.51 18.15 1.62
N LYS A 194 4.68 19.18 1.37
CA LYS A 194 5.03 20.31 0.50
C LYS A 194 5.99 21.25 1.21
N THR A 195 5.72 21.57 2.47
CA THR A 195 6.58 22.47 3.25
C THR A 195 7.71 21.76 3.99
N GLN A 196 7.73 20.41 4.00
CA GLN A 196 8.69 19.60 4.74
C GLN A 196 8.76 19.99 6.24
N CYS A 197 7.61 20.26 6.86
CA CYS A 197 7.55 20.74 8.24
C CYS A 197 6.60 19.90 9.09
N TRP A 198 7.03 19.60 10.32
CA TRP A 198 6.20 19.02 11.37
C TRP A 198 5.49 20.08 12.18
N ARG A 199 4.20 19.86 12.44
CA ARG A 199 3.38 20.72 13.29
C ARG A 199 2.64 19.87 14.32
N PRO A 200 2.66 20.24 15.61
CA PRO A 200 1.81 19.60 16.60
C PRO A 200 0.36 19.95 16.32
N LEU A 201 -0.52 19.01 16.61
CA LEU A 201 -1.96 19.17 16.54
C LEU A 201 -2.56 19.01 17.94
N PRO A 202 -3.77 19.54 18.19
CA PRO A 202 -4.44 19.37 19.48
C PRO A 202 -4.52 17.89 19.84
N ALA A 203 -3.99 17.52 20.99
CA ALA A 203 -4.04 16.15 21.48
C ALA A 203 -5.49 15.74 21.83
N ASN A 204 -5.71 14.43 21.97
CA ASN A 204 -7.02 13.92 22.36
C ASN A 204 -7.38 14.50 23.76
N PRO A 205 -8.62 15.00 23.96
CA PRO A 205 -9.02 15.52 25.27
C PRO A 205 -9.02 14.44 26.37
N ASP A 206 -9.15 13.16 26.02
CA ASP A 206 -9.05 12.07 26.96
C ASP A 206 -7.60 11.63 27.16
N VAL A 207 -7.10 11.88 28.37
CA VAL A 207 -5.73 11.54 28.77
C VAL A 207 -5.48 10.04 28.75
N LYS A 208 -6.49 9.21 29.01
CA LYS A 208 -6.33 7.75 29.01
C LYS A 208 -5.95 7.21 27.65
N VAL A 209 -6.50 7.78 26.58
CA VAL A 209 -6.12 7.43 25.21
C VAL A 209 -4.64 7.74 24.96
N MET A 210 -4.14 8.80 25.57
CA MET A 210 -2.78 9.26 25.37
C MET A 210 -1.75 8.45 26.17
N THR A 211 -2.11 7.93 27.34
CA THR A 211 -1.18 7.30 28.29
C THR A 211 -1.41 5.80 28.53
N GLU A 212 -2.65 5.32 28.39
CA GLU A 212 -3.05 3.96 28.79
C GLU A 212 -3.51 3.13 27.60
N ASP A 213 -4.53 3.61 26.87
CA ASP A 213 -5.27 2.76 25.94
C ASP A 213 -4.50 2.45 24.64
N ASN A 214 -3.45 3.22 24.34
CA ASN A 214 -2.64 3.14 23.12
C ASN A 214 -3.43 3.24 21.80
N VAL A 215 -2.88 3.97 20.84
CA VAL A 215 -3.47 4.01 19.48
C VAL A 215 -3.08 2.75 18.73
N ARG A 216 -4.07 1.92 18.37
CA ARG A 216 -3.83 0.67 17.64
C ARG A 216 -3.70 0.89 16.14
N LYS A 217 -4.64 1.64 15.56
CA LYS A 217 -4.69 1.89 14.12
C LYS A 217 -5.51 3.14 13.82
N ILE A 218 -5.08 3.86 12.80
CA ILE A 218 -5.78 5.05 12.30
C ILE A 218 -5.96 4.97 10.80
N ASP A 219 -7.03 5.56 10.30
CA ASP A 219 -7.26 5.77 8.87
C ASP A 219 -8.26 6.92 8.68
N VAL A 220 -8.46 7.31 7.43
CA VAL A 220 -9.20 8.51 7.08
C VAL A 220 -10.51 8.14 6.39
N VAL A 221 -11.62 8.67 6.88
CA VAL A 221 -12.94 8.51 6.26
C VAL A 221 -13.58 9.88 6.14
N GLY A 222 -13.91 10.31 4.91
CA GLY A 222 -14.62 11.56 4.69
C GLY A 222 -13.88 12.80 5.21
N GLY A 223 -12.54 12.79 5.17
CA GLY A 223 -11.70 13.89 5.66
C GLY A 223 -11.58 13.98 7.18
N LYS A 224 -12.06 12.96 7.92
CA LYS A 224 -11.87 12.82 9.36
C LYS A 224 -10.94 11.65 9.63
N ILE A 225 -10.13 11.77 10.68
CA ILE A 225 -9.23 10.70 11.12
C ILE A 225 -9.95 9.89 12.17
N TYR A 226 -10.11 8.60 11.90
CA TYR A 226 -10.73 7.62 12.78
C TYR A 226 -9.63 6.88 13.53
N VAL A 227 -9.75 6.85 14.86
CA VAL A 227 -8.72 6.38 15.78
C VAL A 227 -9.25 5.20 16.58
N LYS A 228 -8.75 4.00 16.27
CA LYS A 228 -9.04 2.78 17.02
C LYS A 228 -8.10 2.69 18.22
N THR A 229 -8.65 2.58 19.43
CA THR A 229 -7.86 2.49 20.67
C THR A 229 -7.83 1.07 21.22
N GLY A 230 -7.07 0.87 22.31
CA GLY A 230 -7.09 -0.37 23.07
C GLY A 230 -8.31 -0.57 23.96
N ALA A 231 -9.00 0.52 24.33
CA ALA A 231 -10.18 0.49 25.19
C ALA A 231 -11.38 -0.14 24.48
N GLU A 232 -12.18 -0.88 25.24
CA GLU A 232 -13.46 -1.38 24.77
C GLU A 232 -14.44 -0.21 24.62
N PHE A 233 -15.05 -0.09 23.44
CA PHE A 233 -16.11 0.88 23.12
C PHE A 233 -15.72 2.37 23.16
N MET A 234 -14.43 2.71 23.23
CA MET A 234 -13.92 4.08 23.31
C MET A 234 -12.96 4.39 22.16
N ASP A 235 -13.50 4.52 20.95
CA ASP A 235 -12.74 5.01 19.79
C ASP A 235 -13.00 6.50 19.55
N TRP A 236 -12.14 7.15 18.76
CA TRP A 236 -12.16 8.59 18.57
C TRP A 236 -12.15 9.01 17.11
N ILE A 237 -12.70 10.18 16.85
CA ILE A 237 -12.76 10.81 15.54
C ILE A 237 -12.20 12.21 15.67
N TYR A 238 -11.19 12.54 14.86
CA TYR A 238 -10.66 13.89 14.72
C TYR A 238 -11.13 14.51 13.42
N ASP A 239 -11.89 15.60 13.52
CA ASP A 239 -12.29 16.42 12.39
C ASP A 239 -11.16 17.39 12.05
N VAL A 240 -10.43 17.07 10.97
CA VAL A 240 -9.24 17.83 10.55
C VAL A 240 -9.58 19.25 10.15
N LYS A 241 -10.76 19.48 9.53
CA LYS A 241 -11.19 20.81 9.10
C LYS A 241 -11.55 21.70 10.29
N ARG A 242 -12.21 21.13 11.30
CA ARG A 242 -12.63 21.86 12.50
C ARG A 242 -11.55 21.91 13.58
N GLY A 243 -10.54 21.04 13.50
CA GLY A 243 -9.52 20.86 14.53
C GLY A 243 -10.10 20.35 15.85
N LYS A 244 -11.13 19.50 15.80
CA LYS A 244 -11.89 19.05 16.98
C LYS A 244 -11.98 17.54 17.07
N TRP A 245 -11.84 17.04 18.29
CA TRP A 245 -12.08 15.64 18.65
C TRP A 245 -13.54 15.40 19.02
N SER A 246 -14.02 14.19 18.72
CA SER A 246 -15.30 13.66 19.16
C SER A 246 -15.16 12.16 19.40
N ALA A 247 -15.88 11.62 20.39
CA ALA A 247 -15.97 10.17 20.57
C ALA A 247 -16.67 9.53 19.37
N ALA A 248 -16.22 8.34 18.98
CA ALA A 248 -16.94 7.50 18.04
C ALA A 248 -18.23 6.98 18.68
N ASP A 249 -19.17 6.59 17.83
CA ASP A 249 -20.41 5.98 18.28
C ASP A 249 -20.14 4.62 18.95
N GLU A 250 -20.82 4.31 20.05
CA GLU A 250 -20.60 3.07 20.81
C GLU A 250 -20.87 1.82 19.95
N TYR A 251 -21.91 1.84 19.11
CA TYR A 251 -22.22 0.75 18.18
C TYR A 251 -21.17 0.63 17.08
N MET A 252 -20.59 1.75 16.66
CA MET A 252 -19.44 1.73 15.76
C MET A 252 -18.29 0.98 16.42
N SER A 253 -17.88 1.40 17.62
CA SER A 253 -16.75 0.82 18.33
C SER A 253 -16.91 -0.67 18.66
N LEU A 254 -18.14 -1.12 18.92
CA LEU A 254 -18.45 -2.50 19.32
C LEU A 254 -18.11 -3.54 18.25
N LEU A 255 -18.28 -3.22 16.96
CA LEU A 255 -17.97 -4.14 15.87
C LEU A 255 -16.71 -3.76 15.07
N TRP A 256 -16.09 -2.63 15.41
CA TRP A 256 -14.89 -2.14 14.73
C TRP A 256 -13.65 -2.93 15.17
N SER A 257 -13.27 -3.90 14.34
CA SER A 257 -12.09 -4.76 14.52
C SER A 257 -10.79 -4.05 14.15
N ASN A 258 -9.67 -4.53 14.70
CA ASN A 258 -8.32 -4.11 14.31
C ASN A 258 -8.00 -4.43 12.83
N SER A 259 -8.65 -5.47 12.28
CA SER A 259 -8.59 -5.82 10.86
C SER A 259 -9.60 -4.98 10.08
N TRP A 260 -9.13 -3.82 9.62
CA TRP A 260 -9.95 -2.86 8.87
C TRP A 260 -9.16 -2.09 7.83
N CYS A 261 -9.84 -1.56 6.83
CA CYS A 261 -9.28 -0.64 5.85
C CYS A 261 -10.37 0.33 5.35
N VAL A 262 -9.95 1.41 4.71
CA VAL A 262 -10.86 2.33 4.03
C VAL A 262 -10.69 2.21 2.52
N ILE A 263 -11.81 2.06 1.81
CA ILE A 263 -11.88 2.07 0.36
C ILE A 263 -12.96 3.08 -0.04
N GLU A 264 -12.61 4.05 -0.88
CA GLU A 264 -13.55 5.07 -1.39
C GLU A 264 -14.39 5.76 -0.29
N ASN A 265 -13.75 6.17 0.81
CA ASN A 265 -14.41 6.74 2.01
C ASN A 265 -15.42 5.80 2.70
N VAL A 266 -15.31 4.49 2.50
CA VAL A 266 -16.10 3.49 3.21
C VAL A 266 -15.19 2.65 4.07
N MET A 267 -15.54 2.53 5.34
CA MET A 267 -14.80 1.70 6.29
C MET A 267 -15.24 0.25 6.17
N TYR A 268 -14.29 -0.66 5.99
CA TYR A 268 -14.51 -2.11 5.97
C TYR A 268 -13.77 -2.75 7.14
N CYS A 269 -14.39 -3.72 7.81
CA CYS A 269 -13.73 -4.49 8.86
C CYS A 269 -14.12 -5.97 8.81
N TYR A 270 -13.27 -6.81 9.42
CA TYR A 270 -13.57 -8.21 9.67
C TYR A 270 -13.83 -8.43 11.16
N SER A 271 -15.08 -8.69 11.51
CA SER A 271 -15.50 -8.96 12.90
C SER A 271 -16.51 -10.10 12.94
N CYS A 272 -16.51 -10.89 14.03
CA CYS A 272 -17.43 -12.02 14.24
C CYS A 272 -17.55 -12.98 13.02
N SER A 273 -16.44 -13.25 12.33
CA SER A 273 -16.42 -14.06 11.10
C SER A 273 -17.25 -13.51 9.93
N ARG A 274 -17.42 -12.19 9.86
CA ARG A 274 -18.14 -11.49 8.80
C ARG A 274 -17.32 -10.31 8.28
N TYR A 275 -17.41 -10.09 6.98
CA TYR A 275 -16.90 -8.90 6.31
C TYR A 275 -17.99 -7.84 6.38
N ARG A 276 -17.69 -6.71 7.02
CA ARG A 276 -18.66 -5.65 7.27
C ARG A 276 -18.17 -4.33 6.70
N TRP A 277 -19.11 -3.46 6.37
CA TRP A 277 -18.86 -2.08 6.03
C TRP A 277 -19.69 -1.17 6.93
N TYR A 278 -19.19 0.02 7.24
CA TYR A 278 -19.91 0.98 8.08
C TYR A 278 -20.72 1.93 7.21
N ASP A 279 -22.04 1.90 7.41
CA ASP A 279 -22.97 2.85 6.81
C ASP A 279 -23.00 4.11 7.67
N LEU A 280 -22.38 5.18 7.20
CA LEU A 280 -22.31 6.46 7.91
C LEU A 280 -23.68 7.13 8.02
N GLU A 281 -24.58 6.92 7.06
CA GLU A 281 -25.91 7.54 7.06
C GLU A 281 -26.82 6.82 8.06
N ALA A 282 -26.84 5.49 8.01
CA ALA A 282 -27.60 4.67 8.96
C ALA A 282 -26.91 4.47 10.31
N ARG A 283 -25.65 4.93 10.46
CA ARG A 283 -24.80 4.77 11.64
C ARG A 283 -24.68 3.32 12.14
N MET A 284 -24.58 2.36 11.21
CA MET A 284 -24.56 0.95 11.56
C MET A 284 -23.63 0.12 10.67
N TRP A 285 -23.12 -0.97 11.23
CA TRP A 285 -22.37 -1.96 10.46
C TRP A 285 -23.30 -2.87 9.66
N ARG A 286 -23.06 -2.95 8.35
CA ARG A 286 -23.76 -3.85 7.43
C ARG A 286 -22.80 -4.92 6.92
N GLU A 287 -23.33 -6.10 6.56
CA GLU A 287 -22.52 -7.19 6.01
C GLU A 287 -22.32 -6.99 4.50
N VAL A 288 -21.08 -7.13 4.02
CA VAL A 288 -20.79 -7.12 2.58
C VAL A 288 -21.42 -8.36 1.95
N LYS A 289 -22.32 -8.16 0.98
CA LYS A 289 -23.02 -9.24 0.28
C LYS A 289 -22.07 -9.96 -0.69
N GLY A 290 -22.44 -11.15 -1.16
CA GLY A 290 -21.62 -11.95 -2.08
C GLY A 290 -20.45 -12.73 -1.46
N LEU A 291 -19.96 -12.34 -0.28
CA LEU A 291 -18.76 -12.96 0.35
C LEU A 291 -19.04 -14.15 1.27
N LYS A 292 -20.28 -14.67 1.30
CA LYS A 292 -20.66 -15.75 2.23
C LYS A 292 -19.83 -17.02 2.04
N TYR A 293 -19.42 -17.34 0.81
CA TYR A 293 -18.65 -18.56 0.54
C TYR A 293 -17.21 -18.50 1.06
N LEU A 294 -16.62 -17.29 1.19
CA LEU A 294 -15.29 -17.13 1.80
C LEU A 294 -15.28 -17.58 3.27
N LYS A 295 -16.43 -17.53 3.96
CA LYS A 295 -16.56 -18.06 5.33
C LYS A 295 -16.20 -19.54 5.40
N ARG A 296 -16.44 -20.32 4.35
CA ARG A 296 -16.09 -21.76 4.32
C ARG A 296 -14.57 -21.97 4.41
N TYR A 297 -13.79 -21.03 3.87
CA TYR A 297 -12.33 -21.08 3.90
C TYR A 297 -11.76 -20.57 5.22
N SER A 298 -12.38 -19.54 5.81
CA SER A 298 -11.92 -18.95 7.07
C SER A 298 -12.39 -19.70 8.33
N SER A 299 -13.53 -20.40 8.29
CA SER A 299 -14.16 -20.98 9.50
C SER A 299 -13.83 -22.45 9.79
N ALA A 300 -13.38 -23.25 8.82
CA ALA A 300 -13.39 -24.72 8.97
C ALA A 300 -12.19 -25.36 9.73
N SER A 301 -11.64 -24.71 10.76
CA SER A 301 -10.81 -25.37 11.77
C SER A 301 -11.22 -24.98 13.20
N ASN A 302 -11.24 -25.92 14.12
CA ASN A 302 -11.68 -25.68 15.51
C ASN A 302 -10.66 -24.91 16.36
N ASP A 303 -9.49 -24.57 15.81
CA ASP A 303 -8.45 -23.85 16.55
C ASP A 303 -8.54 -22.35 16.27
N ASN A 304 -9.41 -21.68 17.04
CA ASN A 304 -9.79 -20.28 16.86
C ASN A 304 -8.75 -19.29 17.43
N ARG A 305 -7.66 -19.78 18.04
CA ARG A 305 -6.81 -18.95 18.91
C ARG A 305 -5.73 -18.14 18.21
N ASN A 306 -5.51 -18.33 16.90
CA ASN A 306 -4.43 -17.62 16.20
C ASN A 306 -4.64 -17.52 14.68
N ARG A 307 -5.84 -17.09 14.27
CA ARG A 307 -6.15 -16.84 12.86
C ARG A 307 -5.91 -15.39 12.50
N MET A 308 -5.02 -15.19 11.56
CA MET A 308 -4.77 -13.90 10.95
C MET A 308 -5.82 -13.67 9.86
N VAL A 309 -6.51 -12.53 9.90
CA VAL A 309 -7.33 -12.01 8.80
C VAL A 309 -7.03 -10.53 8.69
N GLU A 310 -6.57 -10.07 7.53
CA GLU A 310 -6.29 -8.65 7.27
C GLU A 310 -6.99 -8.17 6.03
N LEU A 311 -7.55 -6.97 6.14
CA LEU A 311 -8.22 -6.27 5.06
C LEU A 311 -7.33 -5.12 4.58
N VAL A 312 -7.18 -5.01 3.27
CA VAL A 312 -6.29 -4.02 2.65
C VAL A 312 -6.99 -3.39 1.46
N ASN A 313 -6.90 -2.06 1.36
CA ASN A 313 -7.26 -1.36 0.15
C ASN A 313 -6.18 -1.61 -0.91
N PHE A 314 -6.54 -2.31 -1.97
CA PHE A 314 -5.66 -2.61 -3.10
C PHE A 314 -6.24 -1.96 -4.35
N GLY A 315 -5.90 -0.68 -4.57
CA GLY A 315 -6.32 0.05 -5.78
C GLY A 315 -7.83 0.13 -5.94
N GLY A 316 -8.57 0.37 -4.86
CA GLY A 316 -10.04 0.40 -4.87
C GLY A 316 -10.69 -0.97 -4.70
N LYS A 317 -9.92 -2.07 -4.74
CA LYS A 317 -10.39 -3.42 -4.44
C LYS A 317 -10.11 -3.79 -3.00
N LEU A 318 -10.91 -4.70 -2.46
CA LEU A 318 -10.70 -5.26 -1.15
C LEU A 318 -9.82 -6.51 -1.27
N ALA A 319 -8.56 -6.40 -0.85
CA ALA A 319 -7.69 -7.55 -0.66
C ALA A 319 -7.90 -8.13 0.73
N ILE A 320 -8.22 -9.41 0.80
CA ILE A 320 -8.45 -10.15 2.04
C ILE A 320 -7.34 -11.18 2.16
N LEU A 321 -6.51 -11.06 3.18
CA LEU A 321 -5.45 -12.00 3.49
C LEU A 321 -5.87 -12.81 4.72
N TRP A 322 -5.58 -14.11 4.75
CA TRP A 322 -5.73 -14.91 5.96
C TRP A 322 -4.82 -16.13 5.94
N ASP A 323 -4.61 -16.74 7.10
CA ASP A 323 -3.82 -17.96 7.21
C ASP A 323 -4.64 -19.18 7.59
N ARG A 324 -4.10 -20.35 7.23
CA ARG A 324 -4.69 -21.63 7.57
C ARG A 324 -3.62 -22.69 7.61
N PHE A 325 -3.70 -23.62 8.57
CA PHE A 325 -2.87 -24.82 8.52
C PHE A 325 -3.05 -25.56 7.20
N GLU A 326 -1.94 -25.99 6.60
CA GLU A 326 -1.94 -26.70 5.32
C GLU A 326 -2.78 -27.97 5.38
N ARG A 327 -2.72 -28.67 6.52
CA ARG A 327 -3.55 -29.84 6.83
C ARG A 327 -4.20 -29.67 8.21
N PRO A 328 -5.44 -30.12 8.41
CA PRO A 328 -6.06 -30.16 9.74
C PRO A 328 -5.20 -30.98 10.72
N GLY A 329 -4.97 -30.47 11.94
CA GLY A 329 -4.21 -31.16 12.98
C GLY A 329 -2.78 -30.62 13.16
N ARG A 330 -1.78 -31.53 13.21
CA ARG A 330 -0.37 -31.26 13.56
C ARG A 330 0.49 -30.71 12.39
N SER A 331 -0.08 -29.88 11.50
CA SER A 331 0.74 -29.32 10.42
C SER A 331 1.76 -28.32 10.99
N GLU A 332 3.03 -28.50 10.61
CA GLU A 332 4.10 -27.55 10.92
C GLU A 332 4.04 -26.28 10.05
N ASN A 333 3.16 -26.27 9.04
CA ASN A 333 3.05 -25.19 8.07
C ASN A 333 1.64 -24.61 8.00
N LYS A 334 1.58 -23.33 7.65
CA LYS A 334 0.38 -22.60 7.31
C LYS A 334 0.49 -22.05 5.89
N ASN A 335 -0.63 -22.04 5.18
CA ASN A 335 -0.79 -21.36 3.91
C ASN A 335 -1.42 -19.99 4.16
N ILE A 336 -0.77 -18.94 3.68
CA ILE A 336 -1.36 -17.61 3.56
C ILE A 336 -2.17 -17.61 2.26
N TRP A 337 -3.45 -17.30 2.40
CA TRP A 337 -4.41 -17.12 1.33
C TRP A 337 -4.60 -15.64 1.07
N CYS A 338 -4.89 -15.30 -0.18
CA CYS A 338 -5.30 -13.97 -0.57
C CYS A 338 -6.51 -14.07 -1.50
N ALA A 339 -7.54 -13.26 -1.22
CA ALA A 339 -8.66 -13.03 -2.10
C ALA A 339 -8.65 -11.57 -2.57
N MET A 340 -8.83 -11.35 -3.87
CA MET A 340 -9.07 -10.02 -4.43
C MET A 340 -10.55 -9.86 -4.72
N VAL A 341 -11.18 -8.86 -4.11
CA VAL A 341 -12.62 -8.65 -4.17
C VAL A 341 -12.91 -7.30 -4.82
N ALA A 342 -13.65 -7.34 -5.94
CA ALA A 342 -14.27 -6.17 -6.51
C ALA A 342 -15.51 -5.80 -5.69
N LEU A 343 -15.62 -4.53 -5.32
CA LEU A 343 -16.74 -3.99 -4.56
C LEU A 343 -17.64 -3.19 -5.50
N ASN A 344 -18.95 -3.39 -5.41
CA ASN A 344 -19.95 -2.63 -6.14
C ASN A 344 -21.06 -2.20 -5.17
N ARG A 345 -21.59 -1.00 -5.37
CA ARG A 345 -22.81 -0.53 -4.70
C ARG A 345 -24.01 -0.73 -5.62
N ASP A 346 -25.08 -1.31 -5.10
CA ASP A 346 -26.35 -1.37 -5.82
C ASP A 346 -27.19 -0.10 -5.63
N PHE A 347 -28.36 -0.08 -6.24
CA PHE A 347 -29.29 1.05 -6.21
C PHE A 347 -29.93 1.27 -4.82
N GLU A 348 -29.89 0.29 -3.92
CA GLU A 348 -30.35 0.41 -2.53
C GLU A 348 -29.23 0.90 -1.60
N GLY A 349 -28.01 1.09 -2.13
CA GLY A 349 -26.84 1.46 -1.35
C GLY A 349 -26.14 0.29 -0.65
N GLU A 350 -26.57 -0.95 -0.90
CA GLU A 350 -25.92 -2.13 -0.36
C GLU A 350 -24.62 -2.43 -1.12
N ILE A 351 -23.61 -2.93 -0.39
CA ILE A 351 -22.30 -3.24 -0.95
C ILE A 351 -22.19 -4.73 -1.22
N TRP A 352 -21.94 -5.06 -2.48
CA TRP A 352 -21.67 -6.41 -2.98
C TRP A 352 -20.18 -6.60 -3.24
N GLY A 353 -19.64 -7.73 -2.79
CA GLY A 353 -18.30 -8.19 -3.10
C GLY A 353 -18.32 -9.37 -4.06
N THR A 354 -17.63 -9.24 -5.18
CA THR A 354 -17.36 -10.33 -6.13
C THR A 354 -15.88 -10.69 -6.06
N VAL A 355 -15.53 -11.92 -5.71
CA VAL A 355 -14.13 -12.34 -5.70
C VAL A 355 -13.68 -12.62 -7.13
N GLU A 356 -12.72 -11.85 -7.60
CA GLU A 356 -12.14 -12.01 -8.94
C GLU A 356 -11.03 -13.05 -8.95
N TRP A 357 -10.33 -13.20 -7.82
CA TRP A 357 -9.19 -14.09 -7.69
C TRP A 357 -9.05 -14.54 -6.23
N LEU A 358 -8.71 -15.81 -6.04
CA LEU A 358 -8.48 -16.44 -4.75
C LEU A 358 -7.39 -17.49 -4.91
N ASN A 359 -6.30 -17.39 -4.16
CA ASN A 359 -5.28 -18.45 -4.15
C ASN A 359 -4.46 -18.46 -2.86
N VAL A 360 -3.72 -19.55 -2.66
CA VAL A 360 -2.59 -19.59 -1.73
C VAL A 360 -1.47 -18.77 -2.33
N VAL A 361 -0.93 -17.83 -1.55
CA VAL A 361 0.13 -16.92 -1.98
C VAL A 361 1.49 -17.22 -1.38
N LEU A 362 1.54 -17.91 -0.23
CA LEU A 362 2.78 -18.31 0.43
C LEU A 362 2.53 -19.42 1.45
N THR A 363 3.44 -20.38 1.56
CA THR A 363 3.47 -21.34 2.67
C THR A 363 4.55 -20.90 3.66
N VAL A 364 4.19 -20.87 4.93
CA VAL A 364 5.03 -20.38 6.04
C VAL A 364 5.03 -21.37 7.20
N PRO A 365 6.08 -21.39 8.05
CA PRO A 365 6.08 -22.19 9.26
C PRO A 365 4.95 -21.74 10.21
N LYS A 366 4.40 -22.64 11.01
CA LYS A 366 3.33 -22.33 11.99
C LYS A 366 3.71 -21.24 12.99
N SER A 367 5.01 -21.06 13.25
CA SER A 367 5.59 -20.10 14.19
C SER A 367 5.77 -18.70 13.62
N TYR A 368 5.43 -18.46 12.35
CA TYR A 368 5.51 -17.14 11.76
C TYR A 368 4.56 -16.17 12.48
N ASN A 369 4.95 -14.89 12.50
CA ASN A 369 4.11 -13.80 12.93
C ASN A 369 3.81 -12.90 11.75
N PHE A 370 2.53 -12.71 11.48
CA PHE A 370 2.08 -11.70 10.53
C PHE A 370 2.23 -10.32 11.17
N LEU A 371 2.87 -9.38 10.46
CA LEU A 371 3.03 -8.03 10.97
C LEU A 371 2.05 -7.07 10.29
N ARG A 372 2.26 -6.77 9.00
CA ARG A 372 1.41 -5.81 8.28
C ARG A 372 1.45 -6.01 6.77
N PRO A 373 0.32 -5.82 6.08
CA PRO A 373 0.30 -5.66 4.63
C PRO A 373 0.33 -4.17 4.26
N ILE A 374 0.96 -3.85 3.14
CA ILE A 374 1.03 -2.49 2.58
C ILE A 374 0.69 -2.56 1.10
N ALA A 375 -0.28 -1.78 0.66
CA ALA A 375 -0.54 -1.57 -0.77
C ALA A 375 0.06 -0.24 -1.22
N VAL A 376 0.85 -0.28 -2.28
CA VAL A 376 1.48 0.89 -2.90
C VAL A 376 0.96 1.04 -4.32
N SER A 377 0.54 2.25 -4.70
CA SER A 377 0.11 2.54 -6.07
C SER A 377 1.28 3.07 -6.89
N VAL A 378 1.79 2.25 -7.82
CA VAL A 378 2.98 2.58 -8.62
C VAL A 378 2.64 2.93 -10.05
#